data_AF-A0A662A1C1-F1
#
_entry.id   AF-A0A662A1C1-F1
#
_cell.length_a   1.000
_cell.length_b   1.000
_cell.length_c   1.000
_cell.angle_alpha   90.00
_cell.angle_beta   90.00
_cell.angle_gamma   90.00
#
_symmetry.space_group_name_H-M   'P 1'
#
loop_
_entity.id
_entity.type
_entity.pdbx_description
1 polymer ?
#
loop_
_entity_poly.entity_id
_entity_poly.type
_entity_poly.pdbx_seq_one_letter_code
_entity_poly.pdbx_strand_id
1 'polypeptide(L)'
;IKANLETNYEHTYIYNKSLQIRFFGGAFLNKSDGLSSLYNYSLSGTSGFQDYTYDQLYLARFEDPSDNNILSKQFAADNGGFSTYSALGRTNEWLMSLNLNSSLPIPKAIPLRVYANFAALGTTVNVPDFENIDSFFWEMGAKLSIVKNVFELYFPIIMSEALQDYSDEVNSNYWGQIRFTLYLNKLNPFELAREL
;
A
#
# COMPACT_ATOMS: atom_id res chain seq x y z
N ILE A 1 21.61 9.25 1.12
CA ILE A 1 21.37 8.46 2.35
C ILE A 1 19.89 8.55 2.69
N LYS A 2 19.22 7.39 2.71
CA LYS A 2 17.80 7.21 3.01
C LYS A 2 17.70 6.38 4.29
N ALA A 3 16.86 6.81 5.24
CA ALA A 3 16.66 6.12 6.51
C ALA A 3 15.16 5.99 6.80
N ASN A 4 14.74 4.84 7.29
CA ASN A 4 13.36 4.59 7.67
C ASN A 4 13.26 3.75 8.95
N LEU A 5 12.07 3.81 9.55
CA LEU A 5 11.65 3.06 10.71
C LEU A 5 10.23 2.56 10.44
N GLU A 6 9.99 1.29 10.76
CA GLU A 6 8.67 0.69 10.72
C GLU A 6 8.39 -0.02 12.05
N THR A 7 7.19 0.20 12.57
CA THR A 7 6.69 -0.44 13.80
C THR A 7 5.34 -1.08 13.51
N ASN A 8 5.22 -2.36 13.85
CA ASN A 8 3.98 -3.12 13.72
C ASN A 8 3.51 -3.58 15.11
N TYR A 9 2.24 -3.34 15.41
CA TYR A 9 1.59 -3.76 16.65
C TYR A 9 0.27 -4.46 16.34
N GLU A 10 0.03 -5.63 16.94
CA GLU A 10 -1.22 -6.39 16.79
C GLU A 10 -1.85 -6.60 18.17
N HIS A 11 -3.08 -6.09 18.34
CA HIS A 11 -3.89 -6.31 19.54
C HIS A 11 -5.03 -7.28 19.22
N THR A 12 -5.07 -8.41 19.91
CA THR A 12 -6.11 -9.43 19.74
C THR A 12 -7.25 -9.21 20.74
N TYR A 13 -8.48 -9.28 20.26
CA TYR A 13 -9.72 -9.19 21.03
C TYR A 13 -10.63 -10.39 20.73
N ILE A 14 -11.86 -10.32 21.23
CA ILE A 14 -12.85 -11.43 21.25
C ILE A 14 -12.97 -12.09 19.86
N TYR A 15 -13.13 -13.42 19.85
CA TYR A 15 -13.25 -14.26 18.65
C TYR A 15 -11.98 -14.37 17.80
N ASN A 16 -10.80 -14.25 18.43
CA ASN A 16 -9.50 -14.30 17.75
C ASN A 16 -9.39 -13.24 16.62
N LYS A 17 -10.05 -12.10 16.84
CA LYS A 17 -10.07 -10.97 15.93
C LYS A 17 -8.99 -9.99 16.37
N SER A 18 -8.35 -9.31 15.44
CA SER A 18 -7.21 -8.46 15.74
C SER A 18 -7.31 -7.07 15.11
N LEU A 19 -6.79 -6.09 15.84
CA LEU A 19 -6.49 -4.75 15.37
C LEU A 19 -4.99 -4.68 15.13
N GLN A 20 -4.60 -4.46 13.88
CA GLN A 20 -3.22 -4.24 13.47
C GLN A 20 -3.00 -2.74 13.26
N ILE A 21 -1.91 -2.25 13.81
CA ILE A 21 -1.45 -0.87 13.70
C ILE A 21 -0.04 -0.93 13.15
N ARG A 22 0.17 -0.33 11.98
CA ARG A 22 1.49 -0.13 11.40
C ARG A 22 1.79 1.35 11.37
N PHE A 23 2.96 1.72 11.88
CA PHE A 23 3.51 3.05 11.74
C PHE A 23 4.77 2.97 10.88
N PHE A 24 4.89 3.89 9.93
CA PHE A 24 6.08 4.03 9.11
C PHE A 24 6.55 5.49 9.14
N GLY A 25 7.86 5.69 9.22
CA GLY A 25 8.50 6.99 9.10
C GLY A 25 9.80 6.85 8.33
N GLY A 26 9.95 7.58 7.24
CA GLY A 26 11.14 7.59 6.41
C GLY A 26 11.56 8.99 6.02
N ALA A 27 12.86 9.25 5.96
CA ALA A 27 13.42 10.51 5.49
C ALA A 27 14.70 10.32 4.67
N PHE A 28 14.95 11.27 3.78
CA PHE A 28 16.21 11.44 3.06
C PHE A 28 17.10 12.39 3.84
N LEU A 29 18.15 11.85 4.45
CA LEU A 29 19.13 12.64 5.23
C LEU A 29 20.12 13.37 4.32
N ASN A 30 20.35 12.83 3.13
CA ASN A 30 21.20 13.43 2.10
C ASN A 30 20.77 12.89 0.73
N LYS A 31 20.63 13.75 -0.28
CA LYS A 31 20.28 13.39 -1.66
C LYS A 31 21.25 14.08 -2.63
N SER A 32 21.67 13.36 -3.67
CA SER A 32 22.45 13.95 -4.76
C SER A 32 21.53 14.63 -5.76
N ASP A 33 22.04 15.65 -6.44
CA ASP A 33 21.37 16.21 -7.61
C ASP A 33 21.21 15.13 -8.68
N GLY A 34 20.01 14.96 -9.22
CA GLY A 34 19.69 13.92 -10.21
C GLY A 34 19.39 12.53 -9.63
N LEU A 35 19.11 12.40 -8.33
CA LEU A 35 18.64 11.13 -7.75
C LEU A 35 17.38 10.62 -8.50
N SER A 36 17.45 9.37 -8.96
CA SER A 36 16.33 8.73 -9.66
C SER A 36 15.07 8.66 -8.78
N SER A 37 13.90 8.88 -9.40
CA SER A 37 12.61 8.79 -8.71
C SER A 37 12.33 7.39 -8.17
N LEU A 38 13.00 6.34 -8.68
CA LEU A 38 12.92 4.97 -8.17
C LEU A 38 13.27 4.86 -6.69
N TYR A 39 14.10 5.76 -6.17
CA TYR A 39 14.48 5.74 -4.75
C TYR A 39 13.44 6.38 -3.83
N ASN A 40 12.48 7.14 -4.36
CA ASN A 40 11.50 7.90 -3.59
C ASN A 40 10.73 7.00 -2.62
N TYR A 41 10.27 7.58 -1.52
CA TYR A 41 9.19 6.97 -0.76
C TYR A 41 7.91 7.06 -1.58
N SER A 42 7.11 6.00 -1.54
CA SER A 42 5.83 5.89 -2.23
C SER A 42 4.70 5.81 -1.20
N LEU A 43 3.68 6.65 -1.35
CA LEU A 43 2.45 6.58 -0.58
C LEU A 43 1.74 5.24 -0.80
N SER A 44 1.58 4.86 -2.07
CA SER A 44 0.79 3.69 -2.50
C SER A 44 1.54 2.35 -2.45
N GLY A 45 2.57 2.29 -1.60
CA GLY A 45 3.51 1.17 -1.54
C GLY A 45 4.29 0.96 -2.83
N THR A 46 5.05 -0.13 -2.87
CA THR A 46 5.94 -0.48 -3.99
C THR A 46 5.23 -1.40 -4.98
N SER A 47 5.15 -0.97 -6.24
CA SER A 47 4.79 -1.86 -7.37
C SER A 47 6.01 -2.59 -7.92
N GLY A 48 5.81 -3.60 -8.77
CA GLY A 48 6.92 -4.34 -9.37
C GLY A 48 7.91 -3.47 -10.13
N PHE A 49 7.42 -2.44 -10.81
CA PHE A 49 8.25 -1.49 -11.57
C PHE A 49 9.09 -0.59 -10.66
N GLN A 50 8.62 -0.35 -9.43
CA GLN A 50 9.25 0.53 -8.44
C GLN A 50 10.19 -0.21 -7.49
N ASP A 51 10.12 -1.56 -7.44
CA ASP A 51 10.93 -2.41 -6.57
C ASP A 51 12.38 -2.52 -7.06
N TYR A 52 13.20 -1.54 -6.71
CA TYR A 52 14.62 -1.48 -7.05
C TYR A 52 15.50 -2.42 -6.20
N THR A 53 15.02 -2.89 -5.04
CA THR A 53 15.75 -3.81 -4.15
C THR A 53 15.50 -5.28 -4.49
N TYR A 54 14.46 -5.57 -5.28
CA TYR A 54 14.04 -6.94 -5.63
C TYR A 54 13.62 -7.76 -4.40
N ASP A 55 13.05 -7.10 -3.39
CA ASP A 55 12.67 -7.75 -2.12
C ASP A 55 11.43 -8.63 -2.25
N GLN A 56 10.60 -8.40 -3.27
CA GLN A 56 9.34 -9.11 -3.48
C GLN A 56 9.27 -9.77 -4.85
N LEU A 57 8.49 -10.86 -4.94
CA LEU A 57 8.17 -11.49 -6.22
C LEU A 57 6.87 -10.92 -6.77
N TYR A 58 6.95 -10.28 -7.93
CA TYR A 58 5.80 -9.72 -8.64
C TYR A 58 5.50 -10.56 -9.88
N LEU A 59 4.23 -10.95 -10.05
CA LEU A 59 3.78 -11.73 -11.21
C LEU A 59 3.94 -10.95 -12.52
N ALA A 60 3.74 -9.63 -12.45
CA ALA A 60 3.80 -8.70 -13.56
C ALA A 60 4.74 -7.53 -13.24
N ARG A 61 6.02 -7.82 -13.01
CA ARG A 61 6.99 -6.83 -12.50
C ARG A 61 7.11 -5.59 -13.37
N PHE A 62 7.07 -5.73 -14.70
CA PHE A 62 7.33 -4.64 -15.64
C PHE A 62 6.06 -3.96 -16.17
N GLU A 63 4.88 -4.37 -15.71
CA GLU A 63 3.61 -3.76 -16.12
C GLU A 63 3.36 -2.47 -15.34
N ASP A 64 2.68 -1.50 -15.96
CA ASP A 64 2.32 -0.25 -15.30
C ASP A 64 1.15 -0.51 -14.33
N PRO A 65 1.22 -0.07 -13.06
CA PRO A 65 0.10 -0.18 -12.13
C PRO A 65 -1.17 0.57 -12.58
N SER A 66 -1.05 1.54 -13.49
CA SER A 66 -2.16 2.24 -14.13
C SER A 66 -2.87 1.40 -15.21
N ASP A 67 -2.24 0.36 -15.73
CA ASP A 67 -2.85 -0.51 -16.74
C ASP A 67 -4.07 -1.27 -16.20
N ASN A 68 -4.96 -1.70 -17.09
CA ASN A 68 -6.13 -2.53 -16.75
C ASN A 68 -5.77 -4.00 -16.48
N ASN A 69 -4.50 -4.37 -16.48
CA ASN A 69 -4.04 -5.73 -16.22
C ASN A 69 -4.17 -6.06 -14.73
N ILE A 70 -4.94 -7.09 -14.37
CA ILE A 70 -5.12 -7.47 -12.97
C ILE A 70 -3.77 -7.75 -12.28
N LEU A 71 -2.80 -8.34 -12.98
CA LEU A 71 -1.51 -8.69 -12.39
C LEU A 71 -0.67 -7.45 -12.04
N SER A 72 -0.87 -6.31 -12.73
CA SER A 72 -0.17 -5.06 -12.43
C SER A 72 -0.69 -4.38 -11.15
N LYS A 73 -1.86 -4.80 -10.67
CA LYS A 73 -2.46 -4.33 -9.40
C LYS A 73 -1.82 -4.99 -8.17
N GLN A 74 -0.81 -5.85 -8.35
CA GLN A 74 -0.01 -6.37 -7.24
C GLN A 74 0.86 -5.27 -6.62
N PHE A 75 0.90 -5.17 -5.30
CA PHE A 75 1.78 -4.25 -4.58
C PHE A 75 2.31 -4.82 -3.29
N ALA A 76 3.38 -4.21 -2.78
CA ALA A 76 3.83 -4.37 -1.41
C ALA A 76 3.28 -3.20 -0.58
N ALA A 77 2.63 -3.50 0.54
CA ALA A 77 2.09 -2.52 1.47
C ALA A 77 3.20 -1.96 2.40
N ASP A 78 4.31 -1.54 1.80
CA ASP A 78 5.44 -0.89 2.44
C ASP A 78 5.33 0.64 2.33
N ASN A 79 6.32 1.37 2.86
CA ASN A 79 6.32 2.84 2.83
C ASN A 79 5.01 3.40 3.39
N GLY A 80 4.24 4.16 2.59
CA GLY A 80 2.93 4.68 2.99
C GLY A 80 1.86 3.59 3.22
N GLY A 81 1.96 2.45 2.56
CA GLY A 81 1.04 1.32 2.72
C GLY A 81 -0.36 1.56 2.17
N PHE A 82 -0.55 2.59 1.34
CA PHE A 82 -1.85 2.86 0.72
C PHE A 82 -2.14 1.83 -0.35
N SER A 83 -3.38 1.37 -0.34
CA SER A 83 -3.96 0.48 -1.32
C SER A 83 -4.38 1.22 -2.59
N THR A 84 -4.80 2.48 -2.56
CA THR A 84 -5.03 3.22 -3.81
C THR A 84 -3.70 3.52 -4.47
N TYR A 85 -3.54 3.16 -5.75
CA TYR A 85 -2.35 3.54 -6.52
C TYR A 85 -2.36 5.04 -6.78
N SER A 86 -1.25 5.72 -6.48
CA SER A 86 -1.09 7.12 -6.82
C SER A 86 0.36 7.51 -7.05
N ALA A 87 0.64 8.13 -8.19
CA ALA A 87 1.92 8.76 -8.45
C ALA A 87 2.12 10.07 -7.66
N LEU A 88 1.03 10.71 -7.19
CA LEU A 88 1.05 11.99 -6.47
C LEU A 88 1.80 11.88 -5.13
N GLY A 89 1.69 10.75 -4.45
CA GLY A 89 2.28 10.54 -3.13
C GLY A 89 3.75 10.07 -3.14
N ARG A 90 4.52 10.40 -4.18
CA ARG A 90 5.95 10.06 -4.25
C ARG A 90 6.81 11.23 -3.78
N THR A 91 7.74 10.98 -2.85
CA THR A 91 8.58 12.03 -2.26
C THR A 91 10.04 11.59 -2.06
N ASN A 92 10.97 12.53 -2.21
CA ASN A 92 12.39 12.37 -1.88
C ASN A 92 12.82 13.17 -0.65
N GLU A 93 11.87 13.52 0.22
CA GLU A 93 12.12 14.25 1.47
C GLU A 93 11.83 13.40 2.69
N TRP A 94 10.55 13.29 3.06
CA TRP A 94 10.10 12.48 4.18
C TRP A 94 8.67 11.99 3.94
N LEU A 95 8.35 10.84 4.51
CA LEU A 95 7.02 10.25 4.50
C LEU A 95 6.74 9.61 5.85
N MET A 96 5.59 9.91 6.42
CA MET A 96 5.07 9.26 7.62
C MET A 96 3.70 8.68 7.33
N SER A 97 3.43 7.47 7.79
CA SER A 97 2.12 6.87 7.67
C SER A 97 1.69 6.06 8.89
N LEU A 98 0.37 5.98 9.04
CA LEU A 98 -0.32 5.16 10.02
C LEU A 98 -1.35 4.32 9.28
N ASN A 99 -1.20 3.00 9.33
CA ASN A 99 -2.14 2.04 8.77
C ASN A 99 -2.86 1.32 9.90
N LEU A 100 -4.19 1.38 9.90
CA LEU A 100 -5.05 0.70 10.84
C LEU A 100 -5.80 -0.40 10.09
N ASN A 101 -5.79 -1.62 10.62
CA ASN A 101 -6.49 -2.74 10.02
C ASN A 101 -7.21 -3.55 11.10
N SER A 102 -8.53 -3.61 11.04
CA SER A 102 -9.35 -4.24 12.08
C SER A 102 -10.21 -5.34 11.51
N SER A 103 -10.26 -6.47 12.21
CA SER A 103 -11.12 -7.59 11.83
C SER A 103 -12.54 -7.33 12.29
N LEU A 104 -13.55 -7.53 11.44
CA LEU A 104 -14.92 -7.33 11.89
C LEU A 104 -15.27 -8.34 13.01
N PRO A 105 -15.88 -7.89 14.13
CA PRO A 105 -16.21 -8.75 15.28
C PRO A 105 -17.47 -9.60 15.00
N ILE A 106 -17.52 -10.21 13.81
CA ILE A 106 -18.62 -11.06 13.36
C ILE A 106 -18.23 -12.51 13.68
N PRO A 107 -19.13 -13.32 14.28
CA PRO A 107 -18.86 -14.71 14.68
C PRO A 107 -18.49 -15.66 13.53
N LYS A 108 -18.74 -15.27 12.28
CA LYS A 108 -18.43 -16.08 11.10
C LYS A 108 -16.97 -15.92 10.69
N ALA A 109 -16.37 -17.00 10.21
CA ALA A 109 -15.00 -17.10 9.69
C ALA A 109 -14.76 -16.33 8.37
N ILE A 110 -15.52 -15.27 8.10
CA ILE A 110 -15.29 -14.43 6.92
C ILE A 110 -14.00 -13.65 7.16
N PRO A 111 -12.96 -13.79 6.31
CA PRO A 111 -11.69 -13.11 6.51
C PRO A 111 -11.76 -11.65 6.04
N LEU A 112 -12.85 -10.96 6.38
CA LEU A 112 -13.11 -9.58 6.04
C LEU A 112 -12.62 -8.67 7.16
N ARG A 113 -11.90 -7.64 6.76
CA ARG A 113 -11.36 -6.59 7.61
C ARG A 113 -11.73 -5.23 7.04
N VAL A 114 -11.70 -4.22 7.89
CA VAL A 114 -11.74 -2.82 7.47
C VAL A 114 -10.38 -2.21 7.69
N TYR A 115 -9.99 -1.27 6.84
CA TYR A 115 -8.75 -0.54 7.02
C TYR A 115 -8.95 0.96 6.85
N ALA A 116 -8.05 1.71 7.47
CA ALA A 116 -7.90 3.13 7.31
C ALA A 116 -6.41 3.45 7.29
N ASN A 117 -5.98 4.21 6.29
CA ASN A 117 -4.60 4.63 6.14
C ASN A 117 -4.54 6.15 6.15
N PHE A 118 -3.55 6.70 6.82
CA PHE A 118 -3.27 8.12 6.91
C PHE A 118 -1.80 8.32 6.63
N ALA A 119 -1.44 9.36 5.89
CA ALA A 119 -0.06 9.69 5.65
C ALA A 119 0.12 11.20 5.51
N ALA A 120 1.30 11.65 5.94
CA ALA A 120 1.80 12.96 5.61
C ALA A 120 3.16 12.80 4.91
N LEU A 121 3.44 13.67 3.95
CA LEU A 121 4.73 13.69 3.28
C LEU A 121 5.22 15.12 3.00
N GLY A 122 6.53 15.23 2.82
CA GLY A 122 7.19 16.44 2.37
C GLY A 122 6.89 16.73 0.90
N THR A 123 7.72 17.54 0.25
CA THR A 123 7.48 17.91 -1.14
C THR A 123 7.32 16.67 -2.03
N THR A 124 6.23 16.67 -2.80
CA THR A 124 5.87 15.63 -3.75
C THR A 124 6.66 15.84 -5.04
N VAL A 125 6.87 14.76 -5.79
CA VAL A 125 7.33 14.91 -7.17
C VAL A 125 6.22 15.53 -8.00
N ASN A 126 6.59 16.43 -8.91
CA ASN A 126 5.65 17.00 -9.85
C ASN A 126 5.08 15.87 -10.74
N VAL A 127 3.76 15.82 -10.82
CA VAL A 127 3.01 14.94 -11.73
C VAL A 127 2.30 15.86 -12.73
N PRO A 128 2.52 15.69 -14.05
CA PRO A 128 1.86 16.51 -15.07
C PRO A 128 0.35 16.56 -14.85
N ASP A 129 -0.25 17.73 -15.05
CA ASP A 129 -1.69 18.01 -14.89
C ASP A 129 -2.23 17.99 -13.46
N PHE A 130 -1.39 17.75 -12.44
CA PHE A 130 -1.73 17.83 -11.02
C PHE A 130 -0.90 18.89 -10.30
N GLU A 131 -1.48 20.07 -10.07
CA GLU A 131 -0.86 21.17 -9.31
C GLU A 131 -1.27 21.16 -7.82
N ASN A 132 -0.43 21.72 -6.95
CA ASN A 132 -0.71 21.86 -5.50
C ASN A 132 -1.09 20.54 -4.81
N ILE A 133 -0.31 19.49 -5.07
CA ILE A 133 -0.50 18.17 -4.46
C ILE A 133 -0.50 18.29 -2.92
N ASP A 134 -1.52 17.75 -2.29
CA ASP A 134 -1.67 17.72 -0.83
C ASP A 134 -0.44 17.13 -0.13
N SER A 135 -0.15 17.63 1.08
CA SER A 135 0.87 17.06 1.96
C SER A 135 0.31 15.98 2.89
N PHE A 136 -1.01 15.82 2.93
CA PHE A 136 -1.71 14.86 3.78
C PHE A 136 -2.73 14.07 2.97
N PHE A 137 -2.70 12.75 3.13
CA PHE A 137 -3.54 11.81 2.40
C PHE A 137 -4.20 10.85 3.36
N TRP A 138 -5.38 10.37 2.98
CA TRP A 138 -6.06 9.32 3.71
C TRP A 138 -6.92 8.45 2.78
N GLU A 139 -7.12 7.20 3.16
CA GLU A 139 -8.04 6.28 2.50
C GLU A 139 -8.65 5.33 3.52
N MET A 140 -9.84 4.82 3.21
CA MET A 140 -10.49 3.77 3.97
C MET A 140 -11.15 2.77 3.03
N GLY A 141 -11.21 1.52 3.46
CA GLY A 141 -11.79 0.47 2.65
C GLY A 141 -11.98 -0.84 3.38
N ALA A 142 -12.33 -1.86 2.60
CA ALA A 142 -12.43 -3.23 3.06
C ALA A 142 -11.24 -4.05 2.55
N LYS A 143 -10.81 -5.03 3.36
CA LYS A 143 -9.72 -5.95 3.02
C LYS A 143 -10.18 -7.38 3.18
N LEU A 144 -10.02 -8.21 2.16
CA LEU A 144 -10.28 -9.64 2.22
C LEU A 144 -8.94 -10.39 2.35
N SER A 145 -8.75 -11.10 3.46
CA SER A 145 -7.50 -11.80 3.77
C SER A 145 -7.60 -13.29 3.43
N ILE A 146 -7.33 -13.67 2.18
CA ILE A 146 -7.44 -15.08 1.72
C ILE A 146 -6.43 -15.94 2.49
N VAL A 147 -5.19 -15.48 2.58
CA VAL A 147 -4.15 -16.04 3.46
C VAL A 147 -3.58 -14.88 4.25
N LYS A 148 -3.75 -14.90 5.58
CA LYS A 148 -3.39 -13.77 6.48
C LYS A 148 -1.97 -13.31 6.20
N ASN A 149 -1.78 -12.01 5.95
CA ASN A 149 -0.47 -11.37 5.70
C ASN A 149 0.30 -11.89 4.46
N VAL A 150 -0.31 -12.71 3.60
CA VAL A 150 0.33 -13.28 2.40
C VAL A 150 -0.44 -12.91 1.14
N PHE A 151 -1.74 -13.23 1.09
CA PHE A 151 -2.60 -12.93 -0.04
C PHE A 151 -3.84 -12.18 0.45
N GLU A 152 -3.86 -10.87 0.20
CA GLU A 152 -4.92 -9.97 0.64
C GLU A 152 -5.40 -9.09 -0.51
N LEU A 153 -6.71 -8.95 -0.66
CA LEU A 153 -7.37 -8.08 -1.61
C LEU A 153 -7.85 -6.82 -0.89
N TYR A 154 -7.63 -5.66 -1.51
CA TYR A 154 -7.99 -4.35 -0.96
C TYR A 154 -9.05 -3.71 -1.85
N PHE A 155 -10.10 -3.25 -1.20
CA PHE A 155 -11.26 -2.60 -1.82
C PHE A 155 -11.33 -1.18 -1.23
N PRO A 156 -10.67 -0.19 -1.87
CA PRO A 156 -10.84 1.22 -1.49
C PRO A 156 -12.31 1.61 -1.58
N ILE A 157 -12.79 2.42 -0.63
CA ILE A 157 -14.19 2.87 -0.59
C ILE A 157 -14.26 4.39 -0.60
N ILE A 158 -13.42 5.04 0.20
CA ILE A 158 -13.33 6.50 0.29
C ILE A 158 -11.88 6.92 0.50
N MET A 159 -11.53 8.10 0.01
CA MET A 159 -10.18 8.67 0.11
C MET A 159 -10.20 10.19 0.02
N SER A 160 -9.05 10.83 0.26
CA SER A 160 -8.85 12.26 0.03
C SER A 160 -9.10 12.64 -1.43
N GLU A 161 -9.58 13.86 -1.67
CA GLU A 161 -9.95 14.40 -3.00
C GLU A 161 -8.81 14.22 -4.02
N ALA A 162 -7.59 14.60 -3.69
CA ALA A 162 -6.44 14.42 -4.59
C ALA A 162 -6.18 12.95 -4.98
N LEU A 163 -6.43 11.98 -4.08
CA LEU A 163 -6.31 10.55 -4.42
C LEU A 163 -7.48 10.08 -5.28
N GLN A 164 -8.68 10.59 -5.01
CA GLN A 164 -9.88 10.27 -5.77
C GLN A 164 -9.74 10.75 -7.22
N ASP A 165 -9.35 12.01 -7.41
CA ASP A 165 -9.15 12.61 -8.74
C ASP A 165 -8.12 11.84 -9.56
N TYR A 166 -6.97 11.52 -8.94
CA TYR A 166 -5.95 10.71 -9.61
C TYR A 166 -6.45 9.28 -9.93
N SER A 167 -7.17 8.66 -9.00
CA SER A 167 -7.70 7.32 -9.17
C SER A 167 -8.72 7.26 -10.31
N ASP A 168 -9.54 8.29 -10.47
CA ASP A 168 -10.57 8.37 -11.52
C ASP A 168 -9.96 8.68 -12.89
N GLU A 169 -8.86 9.43 -12.94
CA GLU A 169 -8.09 9.64 -14.18
C GLU A 169 -7.41 8.34 -14.65
N VAL A 170 -6.85 7.57 -13.72
CA VAL A 170 -6.10 6.34 -14.03
C VAL A 170 -7.02 5.14 -14.30
N ASN A 171 -8.14 5.02 -13.59
CA ASN A 171 -8.98 3.83 -13.65
C ASN A 171 -10.30 4.10 -14.37
N SER A 172 -10.55 3.34 -15.44
CA SER A 172 -11.82 3.43 -16.19
C SER A 172 -13.06 3.01 -15.40
N ASN A 173 -12.89 2.23 -14.32
CA ASN A 173 -13.95 1.76 -13.46
C ASN A 173 -13.41 1.28 -12.10
N TYR A 174 -14.32 1.00 -11.16
CA TYR A 174 -13.99 0.59 -9.80
C TYR A 174 -13.08 -0.66 -9.71
N TRP A 175 -13.20 -1.62 -10.63
CA TRP A 175 -12.36 -2.83 -10.59
C TRP A 175 -10.87 -2.53 -10.80
N GLY A 176 -10.55 -1.44 -11.50
CA GLY A 176 -9.17 -0.96 -11.63
C GLY A 176 -8.56 -0.46 -10.32
N GLN A 177 -9.40 -0.01 -9.38
CA GLN A 177 -8.97 0.51 -8.07
C GLN A 177 -8.63 -0.61 -7.08
N ILE A 178 -9.13 -1.83 -7.31
CA ILE A 178 -8.85 -2.99 -6.46
C ILE A 178 -7.42 -3.46 -6.70
N ARG A 179 -6.68 -3.61 -5.61
CA ARG A 179 -5.30 -4.11 -5.61
C ARG A 179 -5.14 -5.27 -4.66
N PHE A 180 -4.01 -5.97 -4.77
CA PHE A 180 -3.71 -7.09 -3.89
C PHE A 180 -2.25 -7.15 -3.49
N THR A 181 -2.00 -7.75 -2.34
CA THR A 181 -0.66 -8.18 -1.92
C THR A 181 -0.53 -9.67 -2.19
N LEU A 182 0.63 -10.10 -2.67
CA LEU A 182 0.97 -11.52 -2.81
C LEU A 182 2.44 -11.72 -2.45
N TYR A 183 2.70 -12.10 -1.20
CA TYR A 183 4.05 -12.28 -0.67
C TYR A 183 4.50 -13.74 -0.82
N LEU A 184 4.89 -14.13 -2.04
CA LEU A 184 5.33 -15.50 -2.33
C LEU A 184 6.57 -15.92 -1.53
N ASN A 185 7.44 -14.96 -1.20
CA ASN A 185 8.59 -15.15 -0.32
C ASN A 185 8.22 -15.54 1.13
N LYS A 186 6.98 -15.24 1.56
CA LYS A 186 6.45 -15.64 2.88
C LYS A 186 5.67 -16.95 2.83
N LEU A 187 5.44 -17.52 1.64
CA LEU A 187 4.75 -18.81 1.53
C LEU A 187 5.68 -19.93 1.97
N ASN A 188 5.38 -20.49 3.14
CA ASN A 188 5.88 -21.80 3.51
C ASN A 188 4.85 -22.87 3.07
N PRO A 189 5.12 -23.65 2.00
CA PRO A 189 4.16 -24.61 1.47
C PRO A 189 3.76 -25.70 2.49
N PHE A 190 4.63 -25.98 3.47
CA PHE A 190 4.36 -26.96 4.52
C PHE A 190 3.51 -26.42 5.69
N GLU A 191 3.45 -25.11 5.89
CA GLU A 191 2.53 -24.48 6.84
C GLU A 191 1.15 -24.27 6.20
N LEU A 192 1.11 -23.88 4.93
CA LEU A 192 -0.13 -23.72 4.19
C LEU A 192 -0.96 -25.02 4.16
N ALA A 193 -0.30 -26.16 3.97
CA ALA A 193 -0.95 -27.48 3.99
C ALA A 193 -1.44 -27.91 5.39
N ARG A 194 -1.01 -27.24 6.47
CA ARG A 194 -1.45 -27.50 7.84
C ARG A 194 -2.60 -26.59 8.28
N GLU A 195 -2.79 -25.45 7.62
CA GLU A 195 -3.88 -24.49 7.89
C GLU A 195 -5.13 -24.69 7.01
N LEU A 196 -5.03 -25.51 5.95
CA LEU A 196 -6.13 -25.98 5.08
C LEU A 196 -6.80 -27.23 5.65
#